data_AF-A0A7I8CT99-F1
#
_entry.id   AF-A0A7I8CT99-F1
#
_cell.length_a   1.000
_cell.length_b   1.000
_cell.length_c   1.000
_cell.angle_alpha   90.00
_cell.angle_beta   90.00
_cell.angle_gamma   90.00
#
_symmetry.space_group_name_H-M   'P 1'
#
loop_
_entity.id
_entity.type
_entity.pdbx_description
1 polymer ?
#
loop_
_entity_poly.entity_id
_entity_poly.type
_entity_poly.pdbx_seq_one_letter_code
_entity_poly.pdbx_strand_id
1 'polypeptide(L)'
;MAMINADLGQPLEAYVAKLVESGRYGSESEVLREGMKLIQDREMQLVALDAVIERGIGDSEAGRGNLAEDVFDRLEAKYHAMAGTKR
;
A
#
# COMPACT_ATOMS: atom_id res chain seq x y z
N MET A 1 -4.67 22.95 20.48
CA MET A 1 -3.98 21.99 19.59
C MET A 1 -2.52 21.95 19.99
N ALA A 2 -1.97 20.77 20.27
CA ALA A 2 -0.53 20.65 20.51
C ALA A 2 0.19 20.88 19.17
N MET A 3 1.12 21.83 19.15
CA MET A 3 1.96 22.10 18.00
C MET A 3 3.22 21.24 18.15
N ILE A 4 3.45 20.31 17.22
CA ILE A 4 4.69 19.56 17.16
C ILE A 4 5.69 20.45 16.43
N ASN A 5 6.79 20.80 17.11
CA ASN A 5 7.92 21.47 16.48
C ASN A 5 8.96 20.41 16.14
N ALA A 6 9.39 20.37 14.87
CA ALA A 6 10.37 19.40 14.38
C ALA A 6 11.48 20.15 13.64
N ASP A 7 12.73 19.86 14.00
CA ASP A 7 13.89 20.27 13.21
C ASP A 7 14.04 19.29 12.05
N LEU A 8 13.84 19.78 10.82
CA LEU A 8 13.89 18.97 9.61
C LEU A 8 15.21 19.14 8.85
N GLY A 9 16.04 20.11 9.27
CA GLY A 9 17.18 20.58 8.51
C GLY A 9 16.81 21.42 7.27
N GLN A 10 17.76 22.27 6.88
CA GLN A 10 17.58 23.31 5.84
C GLN A 10 16.95 22.81 4.52
N PRO A 11 17.29 21.63 3.96
CA PRO A 11 16.73 21.22 2.67
C PRO A 11 15.22 20.96 2.74
N LEU A 12 14.75 20.33 3.82
CA LEU A 12 13.33 20.01 4.00
C LEU A 12 12.54 21.25 4.40
N GLU A 13 13.10 22.09 5.27
CA GLU A 13 12.50 23.38 5.63
C GLU A 13 12.27 24.25 4.39
N ALA A 14 13.28 24.38 3.52
CA ALA A 14 13.16 25.13 2.27
C ALA A 14 12.08 24.55 1.33
N TYR A 15 11.95 23.21 1.28
CA TYR A 15 10.93 22.55 0.48
C TYR A 15 9.52 22.79 1.06
N VAL A 16 9.35 22.66 2.37
CA VAL A 16 8.08 22.94 3.07
C VAL A 16 7.67 24.40 2.87
N ALA A 17 8.60 25.35 3.02
CA ALA A 17 8.36 26.77 2.77
C ALA A 17 7.84 27.00 1.35
N LYS A 18 8.48 26.42 0.33
CA LYS A 18 8.04 26.52 -1.07
C LYS A 18 6.62 25.98 -1.27
N LEU A 19 6.27 24.88 -0.60
CA LEU A 19 4.93 24.28 -0.68
C LEU A 19 3.85 25.21 -0.10
N VAL A 20 4.15 25.88 1.01
CA VAL A 20 3.24 26.86 1.63
C VAL A 20 3.17 28.15 0.80
N GLU A 21 4.32 28.70 0.37
CA GLU A 21 4.40 29.91 -0.46
C GLU A 21 3.67 29.75 -1.80
N SER A 22 3.71 28.56 -2.39
CA SER A 22 2.96 28.25 -3.61
C SER A 22 1.45 28.17 -3.42
N GLY A 23 0.96 28.21 -2.18
CA GLY A 23 -0.45 28.08 -1.82
C GLY A 23 -0.97 26.63 -1.88
N ARG A 24 -0.10 25.64 -2.11
CA ARG A 24 -0.49 24.22 -2.14
C ARG A 24 -0.94 23.72 -0.76
N TYR A 25 -0.36 24.27 0.30
CA TYR A 25 -0.75 24.00 1.69
C TYR A 25 -0.90 25.33 2.44
N GLY A 26 -1.82 25.38 3.41
CA GLY A 26 -2.09 26.59 4.19
C GLY A 26 -1.15 26.81 5.37
N SER A 27 -0.38 25.80 5.77
CA SER A 27 0.62 25.92 6.84
C SER A 27 1.67 24.82 6.80
N GLU A 28 2.83 25.05 7.42
CA GLU A 28 3.86 24.02 7.61
C GLU A 28 3.34 22.81 8.39
N SER A 29 2.53 23.05 9.43
CA SER A 29 1.89 21.98 10.20
C SER A 29 0.96 21.11 9.37
N GLU A 30 0.36 21.64 8.31
CA GLU A 30 -0.46 20.87 7.37
C GLU A 30 0.40 19.95 6.51
N VAL A 31 1.51 20.47 5.97
CA VAL A 31 2.48 19.67 5.21
C VAL A 31 3.00 18.51 6.06
N LEU A 32 3.36 18.77 7.31
CA LEU A 32 3.84 17.74 8.23
C LEU A 32 2.78 16.68 8.56
N ARG A 33 1.52 17.09 8.78
CA ARG A 33 0.43 16.14 9.01
C ARG A 33 0.21 15.23 7.81
N GLU A 34 0.24 15.78 6.61
CA GLU A 34 0.07 14.98 5.40
C GLU A 34 1.27 14.05 5.16
N GLY A 35 2.50 14.52 5.38
CA GLY A 35 3.70 13.69 5.34
C GLY A 35 3.63 12.52 6.32
N MET A 36 3.21 12.77 7.57
CA MET A 36 3.02 11.73 8.58
C MET A 36 1.92 10.74 8.21
N LYS A 37 0.83 11.21 7.61
CA LYS A 37 -0.24 10.35 7.13
C LYS A 37 0.25 9.38 6.06
N LEU A 38 1.05 9.86 5.10
CA LEU A 38 1.63 9.00 4.07
C LEU A 38 2.55 7.91 4.65
N ILE A 39 3.33 8.26 5.68
CA ILE A 39 4.16 7.27 6.40
C ILE A 39 3.25 6.26 7.10
N GLN A 40 2.24 6.71 7.83
CA GLN A 40 1.30 5.83 8.54
C GLN A 40 0.59 4.87 7.58
N ASP A 41 0.11 5.37 6.43
CA ASP A 41 -0.56 4.56 5.41
C ASP A 41 0.38 3.49 4.85
N ARG A 42 1.65 3.83 4.63
CA ARG A 42 2.68 2.88 4.18
C ARG A 42 2.95 1.80 5.23
N GLU A 43 3.13 2.18 6.49
CA GLU A 43 3.36 1.22 7.58
C GLU A 43 2.16 0.27 7.76
N MET A 44 0.93 0.80 7.65
CA MET A 44 -0.29 -0.03 7.69
C MET A 44 -0.33 -1.05 6.54
N GLN A 45 0.10 -0.67 5.33
CA GLN A 45 0.16 -1.59 4.19
C GLN A 45 1.21 -2.69 4.41
N LEU A 46 2.35 -2.37 5.02
CA LEU A 46 3.38 -3.35 5.34
C LEU A 46 2.88 -4.37 6.37
N VAL A 47 2.25 -3.91 7.46
CA VAL A 47 1.65 -4.82 8.45
C VAL A 47 0.59 -5.72 7.82
N ALA A 48 -0.25 -5.17 6.94
CA ALA A 48 -1.25 -5.97 6.24
C ALA A 48 -0.62 -7.01 5.30
N LEU A 49 0.48 -6.67 4.63
CA LEU A 49 1.22 -7.57 3.76
C LEU A 49 1.84 -8.72 4.56
N ASP A 50 2.51 -8.41 5.67
CA ASP A 50 3.13 -9.41 6.55
C ASP A 50 2.08 -10.41 7.05
N ALA A 51 0.92 -9.92 7.50
CA ALA A 51 -0.17 -10.79 7.94
C ALA A 51 -0.72 -11.71 6.83
N VAL A 52 -0.74 -11.26 5.57
CA VAL A 52 -1.15 -12.09 4.43
C VAL A 52 -0.10 -13.15 4.11
N ILE A 53 1.19 -12.80 4.18
CA ILE A 53 2.30 -13.72 3.96
C ILE A 53 2.31 -14.81 5.03
N GLU A 54 2.24 -14.44 6.31
CA GLU A 54 2.19 -15.39 7.43
C GLU A 54 1.03 -16.36 7.30
N ARG A 55 -0.17 -15.86 6.95
CA ARG A 55 -1.32 -16.71 6.68
C ARG A 55 -1.06 -17.68 5.52
N GLY A 56 -0.49 -17.19 4.41
CA GLY A 56 -0.18 -18.01 3.25
C GLY A 56 0.82 -19.12 3.54
N ILE A 57 1.85 -18.83 4.34
CA ILE A 57 2.82 -19.83 4.82
C ILE A 57 2.09 -20.87 5.68
N GLY A 58 1.30 -20.44 6.67
CA GLY A 58 0.54 -21.35 7.53
C GLY A 58 -0.51 -22.18 6.79
N ASP A 59 -1.10 -21.67 5.71
CA ASP A 59 -1.98 -22.42 4.81
C ASP A 59 -1.21 -23.48 4.03
N SER A 60 -0.03 -23.12 3.52
CA SER A 60 0.84 -24.05 2.79
C SER A 60 1.34 -25.19 3.68
N GLU A 61 1.85 -24.88 4.88
CA GLU A 61 2.34 -25.87 5.84
C GLU A 61 1.24 -26.83 6.29
N ALA A 62 0.01 -26.35 6.40
CA ALA A 62 -1.14 -27.17 6.75
C ALA A 62 -1.79 -27.90 5.55
N GLY A 63 -1.21 -27.80 4.36
CA GLY A 63 -1.72 -28.46 3.15
C GLY A 63 -3.07 -27.91 2.66
N ARG A 64 -3.41 -26.66 2.99
CA ARG A 64 -4.67 -25.99 2.55
C ARG A 64 -4.57 -25.38 1.15
N GLY A 65 -3.43 -25.53 0.47
CA GLY A 65 -3.21 -25.10 -0.90
C GLY A 65 -3.66 -26.14 -1.95
N ASN A 66 -3.67 -25.73 -3.21
CA ASN A 66 -3.81 -26.64 -4.36
C ASN A 66 -2.51 -26.62 -5.17
N LEU A 67 -2.25 -27.68 -5.93
CA LEU A 67 -1.14 -27.67 -6.87
C LEU A 67 -1.38 -26.60 -7.94
N ALA A 68 -0.32 -25.88 -8.30
CA ALA A 68 -0.42 -24.77 -9.25
C ALA A 68 -0.89 -25.26 -10.63
N GLU A 69 -0.41 -26.42 -11.08
CA GLU A 69 -0.81 -27.05 -12.33
C GLU A 69 -2.31 -27.32 -12.39
N ASP A 70 -2.88 -28.00 -11.39
CA ASP A 70 -4.32 -28.25 -11.29
C ASP A 70 -5.15 -26.96 -11.33
N VAL A 71 -4.65 -25.90 -10.70
CA VAL A 71 -5.31 -24.59 -10.69
C VAL A 71 -5.26 -23.95 -12.08
N PHE A 72 -4.11 -23.99 -12.75
CA PHE A 72 -3.93 -23.43 -14.09
C PHE A 72 -4.79 -24.16 -15.12
N ASP A 73 -4.75 -25.50 -15.14
CA ASP A 73 -5.56 -26.32 -16.04
C ASP A 73 -7.05 -26.00 -15.91
N ARG A 74 -7.54 -25.92 -14.66
CA ARG A 74 -8.94 -25.55 -14.39
C ARG A 74 -9.27 -24.15 -14.88
N LEU A 75 -8.38 -23.17 -14.68
CA LEU A 75 -8.61 -21.78 -15.10
C LEU A 75 -8.59 -21.65 -16.62
N GLU A 76 -7.65 -22.31 -17.31
CA GLU A 76 -7.56 -22.35 -18.76
C GLU A 76 -8.85 -22.94 -19.36
N ALA A 77 -9.28 -24.11 -18.88
CA ALA A 77 -10.54 -24.73 -19.32
C ALA A 77 -11.75 -23.80 -19.13
N LYS A 78 -11.84 -23.13 -17.98
CA LYS A 78 -12.91 -22.16 -17.69
C LYS A 78 -12.92 -21.03 -18.71
N TYR A 79 -11.78 -20.40 -18.97
CA TYR A 79 -11.73 -19.23 -19.84
C TYR A 79 -11.90 -19.60 -21.32
N HIS A 80 -11.46 -20.78 -21.76
CA HIS A 80 -11.78 -21.29 -23.09
C HIS A 80 -13.28 -21.50 -23.30
N ALA A 81 -13.96 -22.11 -22.32
CA ALA A 81 -15.41 -22.31 -22.39
C ALA A 81 -16.16 -20.97 -22.46
N MET A 82 -15.75 -19.98 -21.66
CA MET A 82 -16.34 -18.64 -21.70
C MET A 82 -16.14 -17.93 -23.04
N ALA A 83 -14.95 -18.07 -23.66
CA ALA A 83 -14.67 -17.51 -24.98
C ALA A 83 -15.47 -18.21 -26.09
N GLY A 84 -15.64 -19.53 -25.99
CA GLY A 84 -16.42 -20.33 -26.95
C GLY A 84 -17.94 -20.10 -26.88
N THR A 85 -18.46 -19.68 -25.72
CA THR A 85 -19.89 -19.43 -25.47
C THR A 85 -20.37 -18.08 -26.07
N LYS A 86 -19.47 -17.23 -26.58
CA LYS A 86 -19.80 -15.92 -27.13
C LYS A 86 -20.15 -15.94 -28.63
N ARG A 87 -20.66 -17.06 -29.16
CA ARG A 87 -21.18 -17.18 -30.53
C ARG A 87 -22.69 -17.33 -30.55
#